data_AF-A0A7X8V4E7-F1
#
_entry.id   AF-A0A7X8V4E7-F1
#
_cell.length_a   1.000
_cell.length_b   1.000
_cell.length_c   1.000
_cell.angle_alpha   90.00
_cell.angle_beta   90.00
_cell.angle_gamma   90.00
#
_symmetry.space_group_name_H-M   'P 1'
#
loop_
_entity.id
_entity.type
_entity.pdbx_description
1 polymer ?
#
loop_
_entity_poly.entity_id
_entity_poly.type
_entity_poly.pdbx_seq_one_letter_code
_entity_poly.pdbx_strand_id
1 'polypeptide(L)'
;VRLAEKAGRALKKAGLSQAVDYIHSRDEDKDRKLQDFDSGRLQVLATTTLLERGLTFPRLDVIVLYADREEIFTTETLVQIAGRVGRSSAAPFGEALFIGERISRPMEEAQLWIAGMNKEAGKLGFLKQGISHGDKPV
;
A
#
# COMPACT_ATOMS: atom_id res chain seq x y z
N VAL A 1 -1.59 -9.75 -14.11
CA VAL A 1 -0.45 -9.07 -14.79
C VAL A 1 -0.90 -7.81 -15.54
N ARG A 2 -1.84 -7.92 -16.48
CA ARG A 2 -2.27 -6.82 -17.38
C ARG A 2 -2.70 -5.51 -16.69
N LEU A 3 -3.32 -5.58 -15.50
CA LEU A 3 -3.81 -4.40 -14.79
C LEU A 3 -2.70 -3.58 -14.13
N ALA A 4 -1.75 -4.23 -13.44
CA ALA A 4 -0.60 -3.55 -12.83
C ALA A 4 0.29 -2.88 -13.89
N GLU A 5 0.52 -3.56 -15.01
CA GLU A 5 1.21 -2.97 -16.16
C GLU A 5 0.44 -1.75 -16.71
N LYS A 6 -0.88 -1.87 -16.92
CA LYS A 6 -1.70 -0.75 -17.41
C LYS A 6 -1.67 0.44 -16.43
N ALA A 7 -1.78 0.18 -15.13
CA ALA A 7 -1.71 1.21 -14.09
C ALA A 7 -0.33 1.88 -14.07
N GLY A 8 0.76 1.12 -14.05
CA GLY A 8 2.12 1.64 -14.10
C GLY A 8 2.39 2.48 -15.36
N ARG A 9 1.93 2.01 -16.53
CA ARG A 9 2.02 2.77 -17.78
C ARG A 9 1.17 4.05 -17.74
N ALA A 10 -0.03 4.01 -17.16
CA ALA A 10 -0.89 5.19 -17.04
C ALA A 10 -0.28 6.25 -16.11
N LEU A 11 0.26 5.83 -14.96
CA LEU A 11 0.98 6.71 -14.03
C LEU A 11 2.23 7.33 -14.69
N LYS A 12 3.00 6.55 -15.47
CA LYS A 12 4.12 7.07 -16.26
C LYS A 12 3.65 8.16 -17.24
N LYS A 13 2.54 7.95 -17.94
CA LYS A 13 1.96 8.92 -18.88
C LYS A 13 1.41 10.17 -18.19
N ALA A 14 0.96 10.07 -16.94
CA ALA A 14 0.41 11.18 -16.17
C ALA A 14 1.47 12.16 -15.62
N GLY A 15 2.75 12.00 -15.99
CA GLY A 15 3.83 12.91 -15.60
C GLY A 15 4.65 12.45 -14.38
N LEU A 16 4.28 11.33 -13.74
CA LEU A 16 5.06 10.70 -12.64
C LEU A 16 6.24 9.85 -13.18
N SER A 17 6.63 10.08 -14.44
CA SER A 17 7.36 9.15 -15.31
C SER A 17 8.71 8.61 -14.81
N GLN A 18 9.48 9.38 -14.05
CA GLN A 18 10.85 9.00 -13.70
C GLN A 18 10.97 8.13 -12.44
N ALA A 19 9.89 7.98 -11.66
CA ALA A 19 9.93 7.29 -10.38
C ALA A 19 8.82 6.22 -10.22
N VAL A 20 8.21 5.78 -11.32
CA VAL A 20 7.14 4.77 -11.30
C VAL A 20 7.61 3.52 -12.06
N ASP A 21 7.34 2.33 -11.52
CA ASP A 21 7.41 1.10 -12.31
C ASP A 21 6.30 0.11 -11.93
N TYR A 22 6.29 -1.07 -12.56
CA TYR A 22 5.40 -2.17 -12.21
C TYR A 22 6.15 -3.48 -12.07
N ILE A 23 5.60 -4.39 -11.25
CA ILE A 23 6.18 -5.69 -10.94
C ILE A 23 5.11 -6.78 -10.89
N HIS A 24 5.51 -8.01 -11.20
CA HIS A 24 4.67 -9.21 -11.04
C HIS A 24 5.52 -10.44 -10.76
N SER A 25 4.88 -11.57 -10.42
CA SER A 25 5.58 -12.80 -10.00
C SER A 25 6.56 -13.38 -11.04
N ARG A 26 6.31 -13.16 -12.33
CA ARG A 26 7.16 -13.62 -13.45
C ARG A 26 8.09 -12.54 -14.03
N ASP A 27 8.32 -11.47 -13.29
CA ASP A 27 9.15 -10.36 -13.77
C ASP A 27 10.63 -10.73 -13.63
N GLU A 28 11.39 -10.71 -14.73
CA GLU A 28 12.82 -11.06 -14.73
C GLU A 28 13.65 -9.99 -14.01
N ASP A 29 13.17 -8.74 -14.00
CA ASP A 29 13.84 -7.58 -13.38
C ASP A 29 13.40 -7.34 -11.94
N LYS A 30 12.67 -8.29 -11.34
CA LYS A 30 12.00 -8.12 -10.05
C LYS A 30 12.95 -7.64 -8.95
N ASP A 31 14.10 -8.28 -8.77
CA ASP A 31 15.04 -7.95 -7.70
C ASP A 31 15.61 -6.54 -7.87
N ARG A 32 15.95 -6.16 -9.11
CA ARG A 32 16.40 -4.81 -9.45
C ARG A 32 15.33 -3.77 -9.11
N LYS A 33 14.08 -4.00 -9.51
CA LYS A 33 12.96 -3.07 -9.23
C LYS A 33 12.66 -2.95 -7.75
N LEU A 34 12.73 -4.04 -6.99
CA LEU A 34 12.57 -4.00 -5.54
C LEU A 34 13.71 -3.20 -4.88
N GLN A 35 14.95 -3.37 -5.35
CA GLN A 35 16.08 -2.59 -4.86
C GLN A 35 15.98 -1.10 -5.24
N ASP A 36 15.51 -0.80 -6.45
CA ASP A 36 15.26 0.59 -6.87
C ASP A 36 14.15 1.23 -6.02
N PHE A 37 13.11 0.49 -5.66
CA PHE A 37 12.05 0.95 -4.77
C PHE A 37 12.53 1.15 -3.32
N ASP A 38 13.29 0.20 -2.77
CA ASP A 38 13.85 0.29 -1.42
C ASP A 38 14.83 1.46 -1.26
N SER A 39 15.65 1.70 -2.29
CA SER A 39 16.58 2.84 -2.32
C SER A 39 15.91 4.19 -2.64
N GLY A 40 14.61 4.20 -2.95
CA GLY A 40 13.86 5.42 -3.30
C GLY A 40 14.11 5.94 -4.71
N ARG A 41 14.84 5.20 -5.56
CA ARG A 41 14.96 5.49 -7.00
C ARG A 41 13.62 5.31 -7.72
N LEU A 42 12.84 4.31 -7.30
CA LEU A 42 11.41 4.22 -7.59
C LEU A 42 10.62 4.71 -6.38
N GLN A 43 9.67 5.60 -6.60
CA GLN A 43 8.75 6.12 -5.59
C GLN A 43 7.38 5.43 -5.64
N VAL A 44 7.02 4.85 -6.78
CA VAL A 44 5.75 4.14 -6.97
C VAL A 44 5.99 2.81 -7.67
N LEU A 45 5.45 1.74 -7.09
CA LEU A 45 5.54 0.40 -7.65
C LEU A 45 4.14 -0.22 -7.79
N ALA A 46 3.66 -0.35 -9.02
CA ALA A 46 2.38 -1.00 -9.30
C ALA A 46 2.54 -2.53 -9.29
N THR A 47 1.72 -3.23 -8.51
CA THR A 47 1.71 -4.70 -8.44
C THR A 47 0.28 -5.23 -8.53
N THR A 48 0.11 -6.50 -8.92
CA THR A 48 -1.23 -7.12 -9.02
C THR A 48 -1.75 -7.70 -7.72
N THR A 49 -0.87 -8.16 -6.85
CA THR A 49 -1.20 -8.65 -5.51
C THR A 49 0.01 -8.42 -4.61
N LEU A 50 -0.23 -8.49 -3.30
CA LEU A 50 0.73 -8.32 -2.21
C LEU A 50 2.18 -8.66 -2.62
N LEU A 51 3.11 -7.74 -2.36
CA LEU A 51 4.54 -8.02 -2.50
C LEU A 51 4.92 -9.24 -1.63
N GLU A 52 6.02 -9.89 -2.00
CA GLU A 52 6.44 -11.13 -1.35
C GLU A 52 6.45 -11.03 0.18
N ARG A 53 6.10 -12.14 0.83
CA ARG A 53 6.22 -12.26 2.28
C ARG A 53 7.67 -11.97 2.66
N GLY A 54 7.88 -11.16 3.70
CA GLY A 54 9.21 -10.81 4.18
C GLY A 54 9.75 -9.45 3.70
N LEU A 55 9.15 -8.82 2.68
CA LEU A 55 9.54 -7.47 2.29
C LEU A 55 8.89 -6.42 3.21
N THR A 56 9.73 -5.55 3.78
CA THR A 56 9.33 -4.41 4.61
C THR A 56 10.02 -3.16 4.09
N PHE A 57 9.23 -2.16 3.69
CA PHE A 57 9.75 -0.88 3.19
C PHE A 57 9.48 0.22 4.22
N PRO A 58 10.45 1.11 4.50
CA PRO A 58 10.19 2.28 5.32
C PRO A 58 9.28 3.27 4.58
N ARG A 59 8.38 3.95 5.30
CA ARG A 59 7.47 4.97 4.74
C ARG A 59 6.67 4.47 3.53
N LEU A 60 6.08 3.28 3.67
CA LEU A 60 5.26 2.67 2.63
C LEU A 60 3.80 3.05 2.84
N ASP A 61 3.22 3.74 1.86
CA ASP A 61 1.77 3.88 1.72
C ASP A 61 1.26 2.90 0.65
N VAL A 62 -0.02 2.52 0.72
CA VAL A 62 -0.64 1.61 -0.26
C VAL A 62 -1.92 2.19 -0.84
N ILE A 63 -2.08 2.01 -2.14
CA ILE A 63 -3.31 2.33 -2.86
C ILE A 63 -3.84 1.03 -3.49
N VAL A 64 -5.10 0.70 -3.20
CA VAL A 64 -5.80 -0.43 -3.79
C VAL A 64 -6.79 0.11 -4.82
N LEU A 65 -6.48 -0.11 -6.10
CA LEU A 65 -7.36 0.23 -7.21
C LEU A 65 -8.41 -0.85 -7.42
N TYR A 66 -9.64 -0.43 -7.76
CA TYR A 66 -10.79 -1.31 -7.96
C TYR A 66 -11.16 -2.11 -6.71
N ALA A 67 -11.01 -1.50 -5.53
CA ALA A 67 -11.30 -2.10 -4.23
C ALA A 67 -12.79 -2.48 -4.06
N ASP A 68 -13.65 -1.99 -4.94
CA ASP A 68 -15.07 -2.32 -5.04
C ASP A 68 -15.36 -3.65 -5.76
N ARG A 69 -14.33 -4.31 -6.33
CA ARG A 69 -14.42 -5.66 -6.91
C ARG A 69 -14.38 -6.71 -5.80
N GLU A 70 -15.53 -6.93 -5.16
CA GLU A 70 -15.70 -7.81 -3.99
C GLU A 70 -15.29 -9.27 -4.25
N GLU A 71 -15.27 -9.72 -5.52
CA GLU A 71 -14.78 -11.04 -5.92
C GLU A 71 -13.25 -11.19 -5.81
N ILE A 72 -12.52 -10.08 -5.70
CA ILE A 72 -11.06 -10.02 -5.50
C ILE A 72 -10.72 -9.47 -4.12
N PHE A 73 -11.40 -8.41 -3.70
CA PHE A 73 -11.09 -7.64 -2.50
C PHE A 73 -12.14 -7.85 -1.42
N THR A 74 -12.00 -8.95 -0.69
CA THR A 74 -12.75 -9.17 0.55
C THR A 74 -12.24 -8.26 1.68
N THR A 75 -13.03 -8.14 2.76
CA THR A 75 -12.66 -7.41 3.97
C THR A 75 -11.27 -7.84 4.47
N GLU A 76 -11.02 -9.14 4.57
CA GLU A 76 -9.74 -9.71 5.03
C GLU A 76 -8.59 -9.37 4.09
N THR A 77 -8.85 -9.39 2.78
CA THR A 77 -7.84 -9.08 1.77
C THR A 77 -7.40 -7.62 1.89
N LEU A 78 -8.35 -6.70 2.03
CA LEU A 78 -8.10 -5.27 2.23
C LEU A 78 -7.35 -5.01 3.54
N VAL A 79 -7.76 -5.66 4.64
CA VAL A 79 -7.07 -5.58 5.93
C VAL A 79 -5.64 -6.09 5.84
N GLN A 80 -5.39 -7.21 5.14
CA GLN A 80 -4.06 -7.76 4.95
C GLN A 80 -3.15 -6.84 4.11
N ILE A 81 -3.70 -6.20 3.08
CA ILE A 81 -2.98 -5.22 2.27
C ILE A 81 -2.63 -4.00 3.12
N ALA A 82 -3.59 -3.44 3.85
CA ALA A 82 -3.35 -2.31 4.76
C ALA A 82 -2.32 -2.64 5.83
N GLY A 83 -2.31 -3.88 6.35
CA GLY A 83 -1.33 -4.35 7.33
C GLY A 83 0.12 -4.47 6.82
N ARG A 84 0.39 -4.15 5.54
CA ARG A 84 1.76 -3.98 5.02
C ARG A 84 2.34 -2.58 5.29
N VAL A 85 1.49 -1.60 5.56
CA VAL A 85 1.85 -0.23 5.90
C VAL A 85 2.36 -0.15 7.35
N GLY A 86 3.25 0.80 7.63
CA GLY A 86 3.69 1.10 9.00
C GLY A 86 4.50 -0.02 9.68
N ARG A 87 5.02 -1.00 8.93
CA ARG A 87 5.80 -2.13 9.48
C ARG A 87 7.23 -1.78 9.89
N SER A 88 7.77 -0.68 9.39
CA SER A 88 9.11 -0.24 9.73
C SER A 88 9.10 0.42 11.10
N SER A 89 9.91 -0.06 12.05
CA SER A 89 10.07 0.60 13.36
C SER A 89 10.61 2.03 13.25
N ALA A 90 11.35 2.32 12.18
CA ALA A 90 11.87 3.65 11.86
C ALA A 90 10.80 4.59 11.28
N ALA A 91 9.73 4.03 10.69
CA ALA A 91 8.61 4.78 10.13
C ALA A 91 7.30 3.98 10.36
N PRO A 92 6.77 3.98 11.60
CA PRO A 92 5.65 3.11 12.00
C PRO A 92 4.28 3.66 11.57
N PHE A 93 4.26 4.54 10.57
CA PHE A 93 3.08 5.23 10.06
C PHE A 93 2.99 5.05 8.55
N GLY A 94 1.78 5.24 8.03
CA GLY A 94 1.49 5.32 6.61
C GLY A 94 -0.01 5.16 6.35
N GLU A 95 -0.40 5.30 5.10
CA GLU A 95 -1.79 5.34 4.67
C GLU A 95 -2.16 4.15 3.79
N ALA A 96 -3.41 3.71 3.91
CA ALA A 96 -4.03 2.74 3.02
C ALA A 96 -5.28 3.38 2.38
N LEU A 97 -5.23 3.60 1.07
CA LEU A 97 -6.32 4.21 0.31
C LEU A 97 -7.00 3.15 -0.57
N PHE A 98 -8.31 2.99 -0.40
CA PHE A 98 -9.13 2.09 -1.21
C PHE A 98 -9.93 2.91 -2.23
N ILE A 99 -9.75 2.61 -3.51
CA ILE A 99 -10.38 3.34 -4.62
C ILE A 99 -11.25 2.38 -5.42
N GLY A 100 -12.51 2.74 -5.64
CA GLY A 100 -13.47 2.00 -6.46
C GLY A 100 -14.48 2.94 -7.12
N GLU A 101 -15.35 2.41 -7.98
CA GLU A 101 -16.46 3.18 -8.58
C GLU A 101 -17.53 3.53 -7.52
N ARG A 102 -17.57 2.76 -6.44
CA ARG A 102 -18.40 2.95 -5.25
C ARG A 102 -17.64 2.53 -4.00
N ILE A 103 -18.12 2.92 -2.82
CA ILE A 103 -17.67 2.33 -1.56
C ILE A 103 -18.42 1.00 -1.40
N SER A 104 -17.70 -0.12 -1.40
CA SER A 104 -18.28 -1.45 -1.18
C SER A 104 -18.35 -1.77 0.32
N ARG A 105 -19.22 -2.71 0.69
CA ARG A 105 -19.33 -3.17 2.08
C ARG A 105 -17.99 -3.70 2.63
N PRO A 106 -17.20 -4.49 1.87
CA PRO A 106 -15.85 -4.88 2.30
C PRO A 106 -14.90 -3.71 2.61
N MET A 107 -15.00 -2.60 1.88
CA MET A 107 -14.18 -1.41 2.14
C MET A 107 -14.53 -0.77 3.48
N GLU A 108 -15.82 -0.63 3.78
CA GLU A 108 -16.30 -0.07 5.06
C GLU A 108 -15.91 -0.99 6.23
N GLU A 109 -16.15 -2.29 6.10
CA GLU A 109 -15.79 -3.27 7.14
C GLU A 109 -14.28 -3.29 7.38
N ALA A 110 -13.46 -3.24 6.33
CA ALA A 110 -12.01 -3.19 6.47
C ALA A 110 -11.55 -1.92 7.18
N GLN A 111 -12.11 -0.76 6.85
CA GLN A 111 -11.82 0.50 7.54
C GLN A 111 -12.16 0.41 9.04
N LEU A 112 -13.33 -0.14 9.38
CA LEU A 112 -13.75 -0.33 10.77
C LEU A 112 -12.81 -1.28 11.53
N TRP A 113 -12.40 -2.38 10.91
CA TRP A 113 -11.48 -3.35 11.52
C TRP A 113 -10.10 -2.72 11.76
N ILE A 114 -9.55 -2.03 10.77
CA ILE A 114 -8.26 -1.34 10.88
C ILE A 114 -8.33 -0.28 11.98
N ALA A 115 -9.37 0.55 12.00
CA ALA A 115 -9.55 1.57 13.03
C ALA A 115 -9.71 0.95 14.43
N GLY A 116 -10.45 -0.15 14.56
CA GLY A 116 -10.61 -0.89 15.80
C GLY A 116 -9.29 -1.46 16.31
N MET A 117 -8.53 -2.12 15.45
CA MET A 117 -7.20 -2.66 15.79
C MET A 117 -6.20 -1.57 16.15
N ASN A 118 -6.18 -0.46 15.40
CA ASN A 118 -5.30 0.68 15.70
C ASN A 118 -5.68 1.33 17.03
N LYS A 119 -6.97 1.48 17.32
CA LYS A 119 -7.45 1.99 18.61
C LYS A 119 -7.00 1.08 19.76
N GLU A 120 -7.14 -0.24 19.61
CA GLU A 120 -6.73 -1.19 20.63
C GLU A 120 -5.20 -1.20 20.82
N ALA A 121 -4.45 -1.20 19.72
CA ALA A 121 -2.99 -1.06 19.74
C ALA A 121 -2.54 0.23 20.43
N GLY A 122 -3.25 1.34 20.21
CA GLY A 122 -3.01 2.61 20.90
C GLY A 122 -3.23 2.53 22.41
N LYS A 123 -4.31 1.88 22.88
CA LYS A 123 -4.57 1.67 24.32
C LYS A 123 -3.49 0.82 24.99
N LEU A 124 -2.99 -0.18 24.27
CA LEU A 124 -1.95 -1.10 24.75
C LEU A 124 -0.53 -0.51 24.63
N GLY A 125 -0.39 0.72 24.13
CA GLY A 125 0.91 1.39 23.98
C GLY A 125 1.76 0.89 22.82
N PHE A 126 1.16 0.14 21.87
CA PHE A 126 1.86 -0.37 20.68
C PHE A 126 1.98 0.68 19.56
N LEU A 127 1.21 1.77 19.61
CA LEU A 127 1.32 2.89 18.66
C LEU A 127 1.98 4.10 19.32
N LYS A 128 2.97 4.69 18.64
CA LYS A 128 3.49 6.02 19.00
C LYS A 128 2.41 7.05 18.65
N GLN A 129 1.80 7.67 19.66
CA GLN A 129 0.73 8.65 19.44
C GLN A 129 1.27 9.90 18.73
N GLY A 130 0.45 10.49 17.84
CA GLY A 130 0.61 11.88 17.39
C GLY A 130 1.49 12.13 16.16
N ILE A 131 1.67 11.18 15.25
CA ILE A 131 2.35 11.44 13.97
C ILE A 131 1.57 10.79 12.83
N SER A 132 0.82 11.60 12.08
CA SER A 132 0.23 11.21 10.79
C SER A 132 1.24 11.44 9.66
N HIS A 133 1.03 10.80 8.51
CA HIS A 133 1.75 11.12 7.28
C HIS A 133 1.36 12.54 6.84
N GLY A 134 2.07 13.55 7.35
CA GLY A 134 1.71 14.96 7.14
C GLY A 134 2.16 15.90 8.26
N ASP A 135 2.43 15.37 9.46
CA ASP A 135 3.03 16.11 10.57
C ASP A 135 4.54 16.29 10.33
N LYS A 136 4.90 17.08 9.32
CA LYS A 136 6.23 17.69 9.28
C LYS A 136 6.29 18.74 10.39
N PRO A 137 7.35 18.81 11.20
CA PRO A 137 7.65 20.06 11.86
C PRO A 137 7.91 21.09 10.74
N VAL A 138 7.08 22.13 10.68
CA VAL A 138 7.46 23.37 10.01
C VAL A 138 8.67 23.97 10.70
#